data_AF-A0A939NGL8-F1
#
_entry.id   AF-A0A939NGL8-F1
#
_cell.length_a   1.000
_cell.length_b   1.000
_cell.length_c   1.000
_cell.angle_alpha   90.00
_cell.angle_beta   90.00
_cell.angle_gamma   90.00
#
_symmetry.space_group_name_H-M   'P 1'
#
loop_
_entity.id
_entity.type
_entity.pdbx_description
1 polymer ?
#
loop_
_entity_poly.entity_id
_entity_poly.type
_entity_poly.pdbx_seq_one_letter_code
_entity_poly.pdbx_strand_id
1 'polypeptide(L)' 'MNMLKTLMAASVLSFVAFGASAATVTATGDTLASTEAKIAAKAKAAGADSYTITSARMGILSQ' A
#
# COMPACT_ATOMS: atom_id res chain seq x y z
N MET A 1 6.98 -35.54 -3.86
CA MET A 1 6.84 -34.17 -3.31
C MET A 1 7.43 -34.19 -1.90
N ASN A 2 8.62 -33.62 -1.67
CA ASN A 2 9.22 -33.63 -0.34
C ASN A 2 8.39 -32.76 0.60
N MET A 3 8.04 -33.28 1.78
CA MET A 3 7.21 -32.61 2.79
C MET A 3 7.76 -31.21 3.18
N LEU A 4 9.08 -31.05 3.16
CA LEU A 4 9.76 -29.77 3.37
C LEU A 4 9.37 -28.71 2.33
N LYS A 5 9.24 -29.10 1.05
CA LYS A 5 8.82 -28.18 -0.03
C LYS A 5 7.36 -27.76 0.15
N THR A 6 6.51 -28.66 0.64
CA THR A 6 5.10 -28.36 0.95
C THR A 6 4.98 -27.37 2.10
N LEU A 7 5.78 -27.54 3.16
CA LEU A 7 5.76 -26.63 4.31
C LEU A 7 6.26 -25.23 3.96
N MET A 8 7.32 -25.13 3.15
CA MET A 8 7.86 -23.84 2.67
C MET A 8 6.88 -23.13 1.73
N ALA A 9 6.19 -23.88 0.87
CA ALA A 9 5.14 -23.32 0.02
C ALA A 9 3.93 -22.84 0.85
N ALA A 10 3.54 -23.62 1.88
CA ALA A 10 2.44 -23.26 2.77
C ALA A 10 2.75 -22.02 3.60
N SER A 11 3.97 -21.88 4.15
CA SER A 11 4.34 -20.70 4.92
C SER A 11 4.33 -19.44 4.07
N VAL A 12 4.90 -19.47 2.86
CA VAL A 12 4.84 -18.34 1.92
C VAL A 12 3.40 -17.99 1.57
N LEU A 13 2.55 -18.99 1.29
CA LEU A 13 1.14 -18.77 0.99
C LEU A 13 0.38 -18.15 2.18
N SER A 14 0.67 -18.57 3.41
CA SER A 14 0.10 -18.00 4.63
C SER A 14 0.56 -16.56 4.86
N PHE A 15 1.84 -16.25 4.60
CA PHE A 15 2.37 -14.89 4.67
C PHE A 15 1.75 -13.97 3.61
N VAL A 16 1.50 -14.47 2.40
CA VAL A 16 0.81 -13.69 1.36
C VAL A 16 -0.67 -13.51 1.71
N ALA A 17 -1.35 -14.56 2.17
CA ALA A 17 -2.77 -14.51 2.53
C ALA A 17 -3.06 -13.56 3.71
N PHE A 18 -2.16 -13.51 4.71
CA PHE A 18 -2.32 -12.62 5.87
C PHE A 18 -1.61 -11.26 5.67
N GLY A 19 -0.58 -11.22 4.83
CA GLY A 19 0.20 -10.02 4.49
C GLY A 19 -0.43 -9.18 3.38
N ALA A 20 -1.48 -9.66 2.72
CA ALA A 20 -2.39 -8.88 1.88
C ALA A 20 -3.23 -7.89 2.71
N SER A 21 -2.55 -7.16 3.60
CA SER A 21 -3.03 -5.93 4.19
C SER A 21 -3.06 -4.86 3.10
N ALA A 22 -4.22 -4.27 2.85
CA ALA A 22 -4.32 -3.08 2.02
C ALA A 22 -3.55 -1.96 2.74
N ALA A 23 -2.30 -1.73 2.34
CA ALA A 23 -1.46 -0.71 2.93
C ALA A 23 -2.03 0.67 2.59
N THR A 24 -2.75 1.28 3.53
CA THR A 24 -3.30 2.61 3.34
C THR A 24 -2.18 3.64 3.41
N VAL A 25 -1.84 4.22 2.26
CA VAL A 25 -0.77 5.21 2.16
C VAL A 25 -1.35 6.61 2.35
N THR A 26 -1.03 7.24 3.48
CA THR A 26 -1.33 8.67 3.70
C THR A 26 -0.16 9.54 3.23
N ALA A 27 -0.48 10.59 2.46
CA ALA A 27 0.46 11.64 2.12
C ALA A 27 -0.16 13.00 2.46
N THR A 28 0.65 13.87 3.03
CA THR A 28 0.32 15.29 3.25
C THR A 28 1.26 16.13 2.39
N GLY A 29 0.72 17.17 1.79
CA GLY A 29 1.46 18.17 1.03
C GLY A 29 0.67 19.47 0.96
N ASP A 30 1.37 20.57 0.70
CA ASP A 30 0.80 21.92 0.59
C ASP A 30 -0.14 22.08 -0.60
N THR A 31 -0.02 21.21 -1.61
CA THR A 31 -0.87 21.19 -2.81
C THR A 31 -1.35 19.79 -3.13
N LEU A 32 -2.54 19.70 -3.74
CA LEU A 32 -3.12 18.43 -4.20
C LEU A 32 -2.18 17.68 -5.15
N ALA A 33 -1.60 18.38 -6.13
CA ALA A 33 -0.70 17.78 -7.12
C ALA A 33 0.55 17.15 -6.48
N SER A 34 1.16 17.83 -5.50
CA SER A 34 2.32 17.29 -4.78
C SER A 34 1.95 16.08 -3.92
N THR A 35 0.75 16.10 -3.34
CA THR A 35 0.21 14.98 -2.56
C THR A 35 -0.06 13.76 -3.43
N GLU A 36 -0.71 13.95 -4.59
CA GLU A 36 -1.01 12.90 -5.55
C GLU A 36 0.28 12.27 -6.10
N ALA A 37 1.28 13.08 -6.46
CA ALA A 37 2.59 12.58 -6.88
C ALA A 37 3.26 11.73 -5.79
N LYS A 38 3.12 12.11 -4.51
CA LYS A 38 3.66 11.32 -3.37
C LYS A 38 2.91 10.02 -3.16
N ILE A 39 1.58 10.00 -3.35
CA ILE A 39 0.77 8.77 -3.27
C ILE A 39 1.16 7.83 -4.43
N ALA A 40 1.25 8.34 -5.66
CA ALA A 40 1.65 7.56 -6.82
C ALA A 40 3.07 6.99 -6.66
N ALA A 41 4.03 7.78 -6.17
CA ALA A 41 5.39 7.31 -5.90
C ALA A 41 5.43 6.22 -4.82
N LYS A 42 4.68 6.39 -3.72
CA LYS A 42 4.60 5.38 -2.66
C LYS A 42 3.88 4.11 -3.12
N ALA A 43 2.83 4.22 -3.94
CA ALA A 43 2.15 3.07 -4.52
C ALA A 43 3.07 2.28 -5.44
N LYS A 44 3.82 2.97 -6.30
CA LYS A 44 4.82 2.36 -7.18
C LYS A 44 5.95 1.69 -6.39
N ALA A 45 6.42 2.32 -5.30
CA ALA A 45 7.43 1.74 -4.42
C ALA A 45 6.91 0.52 -3.64
N ALA A 46 5.62 0.48 -3.32
CA ALA A 46 4.95 -0.67 -2.72
C ALA A 46 4.68 -1.82 -3.72
N GLY A 47 5.02 -1.64 -5.00
CA GLY A 47 4.77 -2.64 -6.04
C GLY A 47 3.30 -2.77 -6.43
N ALA A 48 2.49 -1.74 -6.19
CA ALA A 48 1.08 -1.74 -6.58
C ALA A 48 0.93 -1.34 -8.05
N ASP A 49 0.37 -2.22 -8.87
CA ASP A 49 0.00 -1.94 -10.28
C ASP A 49 -1.10 -0.89 -10.41
N SER A 50 -1.85 -0.63 -9.33
CA SER A 50 -2.90 0.38 -9.29
C SER A 50 -3.03 0.97 -7.90
N TYR A 51 -3.35 2.26 -7.84
CA TYR A 51 -3.58 2.98 -6.60
C TYR A 51 -4.93 3.71 -6.66
N THR A 52 -5.65 3.67 -5.55
CA THR A 52 -6.92 4.37 -5.40
C THR A 52 -6.81 5.29 -4.20
N ILE A 53 -7.11 6.57 -4.42
CA ILE A 53 -7.24 7.53 -3.33
C ILE A 53 -8.58 7.25 -2.65
N THR A 54 -8.56 6.59 -1.49
CA THR A 54 -9.77 6.25 -0.72
C THR A 54 -10.26 7.42 0.13
N SER A 55 -9.38 8.35 0.47
CA SER A 55 -9.70 9.55 1.25
C SER A 55 -8.78 10.70 0.85
N ALA A 56 -9.34 11.87 0.57
CA ALA A 56 -8.59 13.12 0.40
C ALA A 56 -9.22 14.18 1.31
N ARG A 57 -8.44 14.69 2.27
CA ARG A 57 -8.86 15.79 3.13
C ARG A 57 -8.03 17.03 2.81
N MET A 58 -8.68 18.03 2.22
CA MET A 58 -8.08 19.35 2.06
C MET A 58 -8.35 20.13 3.34
N GLY A 59 -7.40 20.10 4.27
CA GLY A 59 -7.51 20.86 5.50
C GLY A 59 -7.30 22.35 5.21
N ILE A 60 -8.38 23.14 5.19
CA ILE A 60 -8.25 24.55 5.58
C ILE A 60 -7.78 24.56 7.04
N LEU A 61 -6.57 25.07 7.25
CA LEU A 61 -6.09 25.39 8.58
C LEU A 61 -6.88 26.61 9.07
N SER A 62 -8.04 26.36 9.68
CA SER A 62 -8.74 27.34 10.50
C SER A 62 -8.81 26.79 11.93
N GLN A 63 -7.79 27.16 12.71
CA GLN A 63 -7.75 27.24 14.16
C GLN A 63 -6.91 28.46 14.50
#